data_AF-A0A7S0HHJ2-F1
#
_entry.id   AF-A0A7S0HHJ2-F1
#
_cell.length_a   1.000
_cell.length_b   1.000
_cell.length_c   1.000
_cell.angle_alpha   90.00
_cell.angle_beta   90.00
_cell.angle_gamma   90.00
#
_symmetry.space_group_name_H-M   'P 1'
#
loop_
_entity.id
_entity.type
_entity.pdbx_description
1 polymer ?
#
loop_
_entity_poly.entity_id
_entity_poly.type
_entity_poly.pdbx_seq_one_letter_code
_entity_poly.pdbx_strand_id
1 'polypeptide(L)'
;LVYSDEEYEKLLHVEDWTRKETDDLMKLVERFHLNFILVQDRWEGDVTVEILKDRFYFIQRKLTEARNIAASEGEENVLLTKPYNRQHEEQRKKLFEESLSRSVNEEKLEQETLDKARKIETMMRKRKQSHKAKTGSESFEQVVTPPSGGVLLRSEMILPKVPANQKYSDALEGLGFGLPTASHRLEKPF
;
A
#
# COMPACT_ATOMS: atom_id res chain seq x y z
N LEU A 1 25.54 -22.10 6.81
CA LEU A 1 26.05 -22.24 8.19
C LEU A 1 25.52 -23.55 8.78
N VAL A 2 26.39 -24.33 9.40
CA VAL A 2 26.03 -25.52 10.18
C VAL A 2 25.82 -25.08 11.63
N TYR A 3 24.75 -25.55 12.28
CA TYR A 3 24.47 -25.26 13.69
C TYR A 3 25.11 -26.29 14.61
N SER A 4 25.39 -25.89 15.85
CA SER A 4 25.68 -26.81 16.94
C SER A 4 24.41 -27.23 17.69
N ASP A 5 24.51 -28.28 18.49
CA ASP A 5 23.43 -28.76 19.35
C ASP A 5 22.91 -27.67 20.30
N GLU A 6 23.82 -26.86 20.87
CA GLU A 6 23.43 -25.76 21.75
C GLU A 6 22.67 -24.65 21.02
N GLU A 7 23.09 -24.33 19.80
CA GLU A 7 22.40 -23.32 18.97
C GLU A 7 21.01 -23.81 18.59
N TYR A 8 20.84 -25.12 18.35
CA TYR A 8 19.53 -25.70 18.08
C TYR A 8 18.56 -25.50 19.23
N GLU A 9 18.95 -25.93 20.44
CA GLU A 9 18.09 -25.85 21.64
C GLU A 9 17.76 -24.41 22.02
N LYS A 10 18.70 -23.48 21.83
CA LYS A 10 18.53 -22.07 22.22
C LYS A 10 17.73 -21.25 21.20
N LEU A 11 17.89 -21.51 19.89
CA LEU A 11 17.48 -20.56 18.85
C LEU A 11 16.56 -21.15 17.77
N LEU A 12 16.56 -22.48 17.56
CA LEU A 12 15.97 -23.10 16.37
C LEU A 12 14.69 -23.89 16.64
N HIS A 13 14.23 -23.95 17.90
CA HIS A 13 12.99 -24.65 18.27
C HIS A 13 11.76 -23.99 17.65
N VAL A 14 10.94 -24.78 16.94
CA VAL A 14 9.67 -24.37 16.32
C VAL A 14 8.67 -25.52 16.45
N GLU A 15 7.41 -25.22 16.76
CA GLU A 15 6.37 -26.23 17.02
C GLU A 15 6.13 -27.18 15.84
N ASP A 16 6.18 -26.66 14.62
CA ASP A 16 5.94 -27.41 13.38
C ASP A 16 7.16 -28.22 12.89
N TRP A 17 8.31 -28.15 13.57
CA TRP A 17 9.55 -28.76 13.10
C TRP A 17 10.29 -29.51 14.21
N THR A 18 10.53 -30.80 13.97
CA THR A 18 11.39 -31.60 14.84
C THR A 18 12.86 -31.37 14.54
N ARG A 19 13.72 -31.72 15.51
CA ARG A 19 15.18 -31.70 15.35
C ARG A 19 15.63 -32.64 14.25
N LYS A 20 15.06 -33.85 14.21
CA LYS A 20 15.37 -34.85 13.20
C LYS A 20 15.09 -34.33 11.78
N GLU A 21 13.91 -33.76 11.55
CA GLU A 21 13.57 -33.17 10.26
C GLU A 21 14.53 -32.03 9.91
N THR A 22 14.88 -31.19 10.88
CA THR A 22 15.82 -30.09 10.64
C THR A 22 17.22 -30.60 10.25
N ASP A 23 17.71 -31.65 10.92
CA ASP A 23 18.98 -32.29 10.61
C ASP A 23 18.97 -32.90 9.20
N ASP A 24 17.88 -33.57 8.84
CA ASP A 24 17.73 -34.21 7.53
C ASP A 24 17.61 -33.17 6.40
N LEU A 25 16.94 -32.04 6.64
CA LEU A 25 16.91 -30.89 5.73
C LEU A 25 18.32 -30.35 5.48
N MET A 26 19.10 -30.12 6.53
CA MET A 26 20.46 -29.59 6.40
C MET A 26 21.36 -30.55 5.61
N LYS A 27 21.28 -31.86 5.85
CA LYS A 27 22.04 -32.87 5.09
C LYS A 27 21.66 -32.89 3.61
N LEU A 28 20.36 -32.82 3.30
CA LEU A 28 19.89 -32.83 1.91
C LEU A 28 20.29 -31.55 1.19
N VAL A 29 20.18 -30.40 1.84
CA VAL A 29 20.61 -29.11 1.29
C VAL A 29 22.10 -29.10 0.99
N GLU A 30 22.93 -29.66 1.87
CA GLU A 30 24.37 -29.82 1.64
C GLU A 30 24.65 -30.76 0.48
N ARG A 31 24.00 -31.93 0.46
CA ARG A 31 24.16 -32.96 -0.59
C ARG A 31 23.77 -32.45 -1.99
N PHE A 32 22.72 -31.65 -2.08
CA PHE A 32 22.18 -31.14 -3.35
C PHE A 32 22.52 -29.68 -3.62
N HIS A 33 23.50 -29.11 -2.89
CA HIS A 33 24.01 -27.76 -3.10
C HIS A 33 22.90 -26.69 -3.23
N LEU A 34 21.96 -26.67 -2.27
CA LEU A 34 20.82 -25.73 -2.23
C LEU A 34 19.81 -25.86 -3.38
N ASN A 35 19.86 -26.93 -4.19
CA ASN A 35 18.83 -27.17 -5.19
C ASN A 35 17.54 -27.72 -4.53
N PHE A 36 16.67 -26.80 -4.10
CA PHE A 36 15.46 -27.16 -3.38
C PHE A 36 14.45 -28.00 -4.17
N ILE A 37 14.53 -28.03 -5.50
CA ILE A 37 13.68 -28.93 -6.30
C ILE A 37 14.08 -30.39 -6.04
N LEU A 38 15.38 -30.67 -6.01
CA LEU A 38 15.91 -32.01 -5.70
C LEU A 38 15.76 -32.35 -4.22
N VAL A 39 15.92 -31.36 -3.33
CA VAL A 39 15.68 -31.57 -1.90
C VAL A 39 14.22 -31.97 -1.66
N GLN A 40 13.27 -31.29 -2.30
CA GLN A 40 11.85 -31.64 -2.22
C GLN A 40 11.57 -33.03 -2.78
N ASP A 41 12.12 -33.38 -3.95
CA ASP A 41 11.97 -34.70 -4.57
C ASP A 41 12.44 -35.85 -3.67
N ARG A 42 13.47 -35.60 -2.85
CA ARG A 42 14.02 -36.59 -1.90
C ARG A 42 13.44 -36.48 -0.49
N TRP A 43 12.54 -35.53 -0.25
CA TRP A 43 11.94 -35.34 1.05
C TRP A 43 10.85 -36.39 1.30
N GLU A 44 10.87 -37.01 2.47
CA GLU A 44 9.84 -37.96 2.87
C GLU A 44 8.64 -37.20 3.44
N GLY A 45 7.70 -36.79 2.57
CA GLY A 45 6.44 -36.17 2.96
C GLY A 45 5.94 -35.10 1.99
N ASP A 46 4.70 -34.66 2.19
CA ASP A 46 4.04 -33.63 1.37
C ASP A 46 4.41 -32.22 1.83
N VAL A 47 5.69 -31.87 1.69
CA VAL A 47 6.20 -30.53 2.00
C VAL A 47 6.49 -29.78 0.70
N THR A 48 6.04 -28.54 0.61
CA THR A 48 6.34 -27.68 -0.55
C THR A 48 7.76 -27.13 -0.48
N VAL A 49 8.32 -26.77 -1.63
CA VAL A 49 9.62 -26.10 -1.73
C VAL A 49 9.68 -24.85 -0.85
N GLU A 50 8.58 -24.10 -0.80
CA GLU A 50 8.47 -22.85 -0.09
C GLU A 50 8.58 -23.04 1.42
N ILE A 51 8.03 -24.14 1.96
CA ILE A 51 8.16 -24.51 3.38
C ILE A 51 9.60 -24.94 3.72
N LEU A 52 10.24 -25.75 2.87
CA LEU A 52 11.64 -26.16 3.07
C LEU A 52 12.60 -24.96 3.05
N LYS A 53 12.38 -24.02 2.14
CA LYS A 53 13.11 -22.75 2.07
C LYS A 53 12.87 -21.91 3.31
N ASP A 54 11.62 -21.78 3.76
CA ASP A 54 11.28 -21.00 4.94
C ASP A 54 12.06 -21.48 6.17
N ARG A 55 12.06 -22.80 6.42
CA ARG A 55 12.82 -23.40 7.51
C ARG A 55 14.32 -23.18 7.35
N PHE A 56 14.87 -23.42 6.17
CA PHE A 56 16.30 -23.25 5.92
C PHE A 56 16.75 -21.80 6.15
N TYR A 57 16.06 -20.82 5.54
CA TYR A 57 16.43 -19.41 5.68
C TYR A 57 16.17 -18.89 7.09
N PHE A 58 15.16 -19.40 7.80
CA PHE A 58 14.97 -19.12 9.22
C PHE A 58 16.21 -19.50 10.04
N ILE A 59 16.73 -20.71 9.84
CA ILE A 59 17.94 -21.20 10.53
C ILE A 59 19.16 -20.35 10.16
N GLN A 60 19.40 -20.14 8.86
CA GLN A 60 20.55 -19.35 8.40
C GLN A 60 20.53 -17.94 8.99
N ARG A 61 19.36 -17.28 8.99
CA ARG A 61 19.17 -15.96 9.58
C ARG A 61 19.48 -15.96 11.08
N LYS A 62 18.95 -16.94 11.83
CA LYS A 62 19.17 -17.04 13.28
C LYS A 62 20.64 -17.30 13.64
N LEU A 63 21.33 -18.13 12.87
CA LEU A 63 22.76 -18.36 13.05
C LEU A 63 23.60 -17.13 12.69
N THR A 64 23.23 -16.41 11.63
CA THR A 64 23.89 -15.15 11.26
C THR A 64 23.73 -14.09 12.35
N GLU A 65 22.53 -13.96 12.92
CA GLU A 65 22.22 -13.06 14.04
C GLU A 65 23.03 -13.44 15.28
N ALA A 66 22.98 -14.69 15.72
CA ALA A 66 23.67 -15.14 16.94
C ALA A 66 25.20 -15.03 16.87
N ARG A 67 25.76 -15.24 15.67
CA ARG A 67 27.22 -15.18 15.46
C ARG A 67 27.71 -13.77 15.12
N ASN A 68 26.81 -12.77 15.06
CA ASN A 68 27.13 -11.40 14.64
C ASN A 68 27.99 -11.33 13.37
N ILE A 69 27.73 -12.23 12.40
CA ILE A 69 28.51 -12.29 11.15
C ILE A 69 28.28 -11.01 10.31
N ALA A 70 27.23 -10.25 10.61
CA ALA A 70 26.88 -9.01 9.94
C ALA A 70 27.41 -7.78 10.70
N ALA A 71 28.73 -7.56 10.67
CA ALA A 71 29.31 -6.25 10.97
C ALA A 71 30.77 -6.12 10.48
N SER A 72 31.09 -6.62 9.29
CA SER A 72 32.26 -6.07 8.58
C SER A 72 31.80 -4.80 7.86
N GLU A 73 32.61 -3.74 7.96
CA GLU A 73 32.30 -2.35 7.64
C GLU A 73 31.55 -2.17 6.29
N GLY A 74 30.23 -1.94 6.36
CA GLY A 74 29.45 -1.36 5.27
C GLY A 74 28.62 -2.30 4.38
N GLU A 75 28.74 -3.63 4.51
CA GLU A 75 27.91 -4.57 3.73
C GLU A 75 26.69 -5.07 4.51
N GLU A 76 25.51 -4.74 3.99
CA GLU A 76 24.22 -5.14 4.54
C GLU A 76 23.97 -6.64 4.30
N ASN A 77 23.80 -7.43 5.37
CA ASN A 77 23.55 -8.86 5.23
C ASN A 77 22.11 -9.13 4.74
N VAL A 78 21.99 -9.59 3.48
CA VAL A 78 20.70 -9.84 2.80
C VAL A 78 19.76 -10.74 3.61
N LEU A 79 20.28 -11.72 4.35
CA LEU A 79 19.44 -12.62 5.17
C LEU A 79 18.75 -11.88 6.32
N LEU A 80 19.37 -10.84 6.85
CA LEU A 80 18.82 -10.01 7.91
C LEU A 80 17.88 -8.94 7.35
N THR A 81 18.22 -8.37 6.19
CA THR A 81 17.56 -7.15 5.70
C THR A 81 16.43 -7.42 4.74
N LYS A 82 16.49 -8.55 4.03
CA LYS A 82 15.42 -9.07 3.19
C LYS A 82 15.10 -10.50 3.63
N PRO A 83 14.46 -10.67 4.80
CA PRO A 83 14.13 -11.99 5.30
C PRO A 83 13.18 -12.69 4.32
N TYR A 84 13.39 -13.99 4.17
CA TYR A 84 12.49 -14.82 3.37
C TYR A 84 11.07 -14.77 3.94
N ASN A 85 10.08 -14.53 3.08
CA ASN A 85 8.67 -14.51 3.45
C ASN A 85 7.94 -15.56 2.62
N ARG A 86 7.60 -16.67 3.28
CA ARG A 86 6.90 -17.80 2.65
C ARG A 86 5.60 -17.38 1.96
N GLN A 87 4.75 -16.60 2.64
CA GLN A 87 3.45 -16.18 2.12
C GLN A 87 3.60 -15.35 0.84
N HIS A 88 4.59 -14.45 0.83
CA HIS A 88 4.89 -13.65 -0.36
C HIS A 88 5.35 -14.54 -1.53
N GLU A 89 6.23 -15.52 -1.27
CA GLU A 89 6.74 -16.40 -2.31
C GLU A 89 5.67 -17.34 -2.88
N GLU A 90 4.78 -17.86 -2.03
CA GLU A 90 3.62 -18.65 -2.45
C GLU A 90 2.66 -17.82 -3.33
N GLN A 91 2.36 -16.58 -2.92
CA GLN A 91 1.54 -15.66 -3.71
C GLN A 91 2.20 -15.31 -5.04
N ARG A 92 3.51 -15.01 -5.04
CA ARG A 92 4.29 -14.71 -6.23
C ARG A 92 4.24 -15.87 -7.24
N LYS A 93 4.40 -17.10 -6.77
CA LYS A 93 4.31 -18.31 -7.61
C LYS A 93 2.91 -18.50 -8.17
N LYS A 94 1.87 -18.36 -7.34
CA LYS A 94 0.47 -18.47 -7.77
C LYS A 94 0.13 -17.46 -8.87
N LEU A 95 0.50 -16.19 -8.68
CA LEU A 95 0.27 -15.13 -9.68
C LEU A 95 1.05 -15.39 -10.99
N PHE A 96 2.24 -15.97 -10.88
CA PHE A 96 3.03 -16.34 -12.05
C PHE A 96 2.39 -17.49 -12.84
N GLU A 97 1.90 -18.53 -12.16
CA GLU A 97 1.17 -19.65 -12.77
C GLU A 97 -0.13 -19.18 -13.44
N GLU A 98 -0.89 -18.31 -12.76
CA GLU A 98 -2.07 -17.67 -13.32
C GLU A 98 -1.71 -16.88 -14.58
N SER A 99 -0.66 -16.05 -14.51
CA SER A 99 -0.19 -15.28 -15.66
C SER A 99 0.22 -16.16 -16.85
N LEU A 100 0.85 -17.31 -16.59
CA LEU A 100 1.33 -18.23 -17.62
C LEU A 100 0.20 -19.05 -18.26
N SER A 101 -0.86 -19.32 -17.52
CA SER A 101 -2.03 -20.08 -17.98
C SER A 101 -3.08 -19.23 -18.71
N ARG A 102 -2.88 -17.90 -18.80
CA ARG A 102 -3.78 -16.98 -19.49
C ARG A 102 -3.97 -17.34 -20.96
N SER A 103 -5.22 -17.28 -21.41
CA SER A 103 -5.59 -17.44 -22.82
C SER A 103 -5.38 -16.15 -23.61
N VAL A 104 -5.08 -16.28 -24.92
CA VAL A 104 -4.98 -15.14 -25.85
C VAL A 104 -6.26 -14.28 -25.86
N ASN A 105 -7.44 -14.90 -25.66
CA ASN A 105 -8.69 -14.16 -25.60
C ASN A 105 -8.83 -13.35 -24.31
N GLU A 106 -8.39 -13.89 -23.18
CA GLU A 106 -8.38 -13.20 -21.90
C GLU A 106 -7.42 -12.02 -21.94
N GLU A 107 -6.23 -12.21 -22.50
CA GLU A 107 -5.23 -11.15 -22.67
C GLU A 107 -5.78 -9.98 -23.52
N LYS A 108 -6.49 -10.28 -24.62
CA LYS A 108 -7.16 -9.25 -25.43
C LYS A 108 -8.22 -8.47 -24.65
N LEU A 109 -9.07 -9.19 -23.89
CA LEU A 109 -10.12 -8.58 -23.06
C LEU A 109 -9.54 -7.71 -21.94
N GLU A 110 -8.47 -8.17 -21.28
CA GLU A 110 -7.73 -7.39 -20.29
C GLU A 110 -7.15 -6.13 -20.91
N GLN A 111 -6.50 -6.24 -22.08
CA GLN A 111 -5.91 -5.11 -22.79
C GLN A 111 -6.96 -4.06 -23.19
N GLU A 112 -8.11 -4.49 -23.72
CA GLU A 112 -9.22 -3.59 -24.03
C GLU A 112 -9.77 -2.88 -22.78
N THR A 113 -9.81 -3.59 -21.65
CA THR A 113 -10.27 -3.04 -20.37
C THR A 113 -9.28 -2.00 -19.84
N LEU A 114 -7.98 -2.27 -19.92
CA LEU A 114 -6.92 -1.33 -19.56
C LEU A 114 -6.95 -0.08 -20.44
N ASP A 115 -7.18 -0.23 -21.74
CA ASP A 115 -7.29 0.91 -22.66
C ASP A 115 -8.50 1.78 -22.36
N LYS A 116 -9.64 1.17 -22.00
CA LYS A 116 -10.83 1.89 -21.51
C LYS A 116 -10.52 2.64 -20.21
N ALA A 117 -9.85 2.00 -19.26
CA ALA A 117 -9.45 2.64 -18.00
C ALA A 117 -8.53 3.85 -18.21
N ARG A 118 -7.53 3.73 -19.08
CA ARG A 118 -6.63 4.84 -19.47
C ARG A 118 -7.39 6.00 -20.11
N LYS A 119 -8.37 5.71 -20.97
CA LYS A 119 -9.25 6.76 -21.55
C LYS A 119 -10.04 7.48 -20.46
N ILE A 120 -10.60 6.76 -19.49
CA ILE A 120 -11.34 7.36 -18.38
C ILE A 120 -10.39 8.22 -17.52
N GLU A 121 -9.21 7.73 -17.17
CA GLU A 121 -8.23 8.46 -16.36
C GLU A 121 -7.80 9.77 -17.04
N THR A 122 -7.50 9.73 -18.34
CA THR A 122 -7.14 10.95 -19.10
C THR A 122 -8.30 11.94 -19.19
N MET A 123 -9.54 11.47 -19.39
CA MET A 123 -10.72 12.34 -19.35
C MET A 123 -10.94 12.96 -17.97
N MET A 124 -10.79 12.18 -16.89
CA MET A 124 -10.91 12.67 -15.52
C MET A 124 -9.81 13.69 -15.19
N ARG A 125 -8.58 13.47 -15.66
CA ARG A 125 -7.47 14.42 -15.51
C ARG A 125 -7.76 15.74 -16.23
N LYS A 126 -8.24 15.68 -17.48
CA LYS A 126 -8.66 16.87 -18.24
C LYS A 126 -9.81 17.62 -17.55
N ARG A 127 -10.83 16.90 -17.05
CA ARG A 127 -11.94 17.49 -16.29
C ARG A 127 -11.44 18.19 -15.03
N LYS A 128 -10.57 17.56 -14.22
CA LYS A 128 -9.96 18.18 -13.02
C LYS A 128 -9.17 19.44 -13.37
N GLN A 129 -8.38 19.42 -14.45
CA GLN A 129 -7.65 20.60 -14.92
C GLN A 129 -8.60 21.72 -15.35
N SER A 130 -9.66 21.40 -16.10
CA SER A 130 -10.67 22.39 -16.50
C SER A 130 -11.44 22.97 -15.32
N HIS A 131 -11.76 22.16 -14.30
CA HIS A 131 -12.38 22.64 -13.06
C HIS A 131 -11.43 23.56 -12.29
N LYS A 132 -10.15 23.21 -12.15
CA LYS A 132 -9.15 24.05 -11.50
C LYS A 132 -8.93 25.38 -12.23
N ALA A 133 -8.94 25.35 -13.57
CA ALA A 133 -8.84 26.55 -14.40
C ALA A 133 -10.09 27.44 -14.24
N LYS A 134 -11.30 26.85 -14.21
CA LYS A 134 -12.56 27.58 -13.98
C LYS A 134 -12.64 28.18 -12.58
N THR A 135 -12.27 27.44 -11.54
CA THR A 135 -12.23 27.97 -10.16
C THR A 135 -11.16 29.05 -9.98
N GLY A 136 -10.06 29.00 -10.74
CA GLY A 136 -9.04 30.05 -10.76
C GLY A 136 -9.40 31.25 -11.65
N SER A 137 -10.33 31.11 -12.60
CA SER A 137 -10.83 32.21 -13.44
C SER A 137 -12.10 32.87 -12.90
N GLU A 138 -12.91 32.16 -12.10
CA GLU A 138 -14.10 32.71 -11.41
C GLU A 138 -13.74 33.51 -10.15
N SER A 139 -12.49 33.46 -9.67
CA SER A 139 -11.94 34.39 -8.69
C SER A 139 -11.54 35.73 -9.33
N PHE A 140 -12.41 36.29 -10.17
CA PHE A 140 -12.29 37.68 -10.61
C PHE A 140 -12.96 38.55 -9.54
N GLU A 141 -12.13 39.15 -8.68
CA GLU A 141 -12.55 40.12 -7.66
C GLU A 141 -13.41 41.20 -8.31
N GLN A 142 -14.68 41.29 -7.92
CA GLN A 142 -15.47 42.48 -8.21
C GLN A 142 -14.98 43.57 -7.25
N VAL A 143 -14.06 44.41 -7.74
CA VAL A 143 -13.61 45.59 -7.00
C VAL A 143 -14.79 46.56 -6.88
N VAL A 144 -15.35 46.67 -5.67
CA VAL A 144 -16.38 47.67 -5.39
C VAL A 144 -15.69 49.03 -5.18
N THR A 145 -15.98 50.00 -6.04
CA THR A 145 -15.49 51.38 -5.85
C THR A 145 -16.26 52.06 -4.72
N PRO A 146 -15.59 52.73 -3.77
CA PRO A 146 -16.28 53.41 -2.68
C PRO A 146 -17.13 54.59 -3.22
N PRO A 147 -18.27 54.90 -2.60
CA PRO A 147 -19.05 56.08 -2.94
C PRO A 147 -18.23 57.37 -2.68
N SER A 148 -18.47 58.39 -3.52
CA SER A 148 -17.66 59.62 -3.54
C SER A 148 -17.63 60.30 -2.16
N GLY A 149 -16.45 60.33 -1.54
CA GLY A 149 -16.20 60.94 -0.22
C GLY A 149 -15.90 59.96 0.92
N GLY A 150 -15.99 58.64 0.70
CA GLY A 150 -15.67 57.62 1.71
C GLY A 150 -14.38 56.85 1.43
N VAL A 151 -13.72 56.37 2.50
CA VAL A 151 -12.59 55.43 2.43
C VAL A 151 -13.09 54.05 2.89
N LEU A 152 -12.89 53.00 2.09
CA LEU A 152 -13.13 51.61 2.48
C LEU A 152 -11.82 50.90 2.81
N LEU A 153 -11.87 50.00 3.79
CA LEU A 153 -10.75 49.10 4.12
C LEU A 153 -10.56 48.06 3.01
N ARG A 154 -9.31 47.71 2.71
CA ARG A 154 -8.96 46.77 1.62
C ARG A 154 -9.67 45.41 1.74
N SER A 155 -9.92 44.93 2.96
CA SER A 155 -10.66 43.69 3.22
C SER A 155 -12.13 43.74 2.80
N GLU A 156 -12.73 44.94 2.80
CA GLU A 156 -14.13 45.17 2.41
C GLU A 156 -14.31 45.35 0.90
N MET A 157 -13.22 45.62 0.18
CA MET A 157 -13.24 45.79 -1.28
C MET A 157 -13.31 44.46 -2.05
N ILE A 158 -13.06 43.34 -1.37
CA ILE A 158 -12.94 42.00 -1.96
C ILE A 158 -13.95 41.09 -1.27
N LEU A 159 -15.10 40.86 -1.90
CA LEU A 159 -16.11 39.92 -1.41
C LEU A 159 -16.10 38.63 -2.23
N PRO A 160 -16.00 37.44 -1.60
CA PRO A 160 -16.15 36.18 -2.31
C PRO A 160 -17.59 36.02 -2.79
N LYS A 161 -17.77 35.75 -4.09
CA LYS A 161 -19.09 35.43 -4.65
C LYS A 161 -19.50 34.02 -4.23
N VAL A 162 -20.19 33.88 -3.09
CA VAL A 162 -20.89 32.64 -2.77
C VAL A 162 -22.26 32.71 -3.45
N PRO A 163 -22.57 31.92 -4.49
CA PRO A 163 -23.95 31.79 -4.92
C PRO A 163 -24.71 31.09 -3.78
N ALA A 164 -25.68 31.79 -3.19
CA ALA A 164 -26.61 31.20 -2.25
C ALA A 164 -27.30 30.01 -2.94
N ASN A 165 -26.91 28.78 -2.60
CA ASN A 165 -27.47 27.59 -3.21
C ASN A 165 -28.81 27.30 -2.53
N GLN A 166 -29.85 28.05 -2.92
CA GLN A 166 -31.21 28.00 -2.38
C GLN A 166 -31.79 26.57 -2.34
N LYS A 167 -31.33 25.68 -3.22
CA LYS A 167 -31.77 24.28 -3.25
C LYS A 167 -31.40 23.47 -2.01
N TYR A 168 -30.30 23.82 -1.34
CA TYR A 168 -29.86 23.11 -0.12
C TYR A 168 -30.55 23.64 1.13
N SER A 169 -30.89 24.93 1.19
CA SER A 169 -31.64 25.50 2.31
C SER A 169 -33.04 24.92 2.39
N ASP A 170 -33.75 24.85 1.24
CA ASP A 170 -35.13 24.39 1.20
C ASP A 170 -35.26 22.90 1.55
N ALA A 171 -34.26 22.09 1.15
CA ALA A 171 -34.21 20.66 1.46
C ALA A 171 -33.98 20.39 2.96
N LEU A 172 -33.25 21.27 3.66
CA LEU A 172 -32.96 21.15 5.08
C LEU A 172 -34.11 21.68 5.95
N GLU A 173 -34.81 22.74 5.51
CA GLU A 173 -36.04 23.20 6.15
C GLU A 173 -37.14 22.14 6.12
N GLY A 174 -37.31 21.44 4.98
CA GLY A 174 -38.27 20.33 4.88
C GLY A 174 -37.99 19.15 5.81
N LEU A 175 -36.76 19.03 6.31
CA LEU A 175 -36.32 18.00 7.26
C LEU A 175 -36.27 18.50 8.72
N GLY A 176 -36.76 19.72 8.99
CA GLY A 176 -36.79 20.32 10.32
C GLY A 176 -35.45 20.85 10.83
N PHE A 177 -34.43 20.94 9.97
CA PHE A 177 -33.13 21.51 10.30
C PHE A 177 -32.99 22.91 9.71
N GLY A 178 -33.50 23.92 10.42
CA GLY A 178 -33.25 25.32 10.10
C GLY A 178 -31.79 25.68 10.41
N LEU A 179 -30.99 25.98 9.38
CA LEU A 179 -29.67 26.58 9.58
C LEU A 179 -29.87 28.07 9.93
N PRO A 180 -29.29 28.58 11.04
CA PRO A 180 -29.41 29.99 11.38
C PRO A 180 -28.72 30.82 10.29
N THR A 181 -29.53 31.53 9.50
CA THR A 181 -29.02 32.52 8.55
C THR A 181 -28.48 33.72 9.34
N ALA A 182 -27.44 34.36 8.81
CA ALA A 182 -26.66 35.40 9.49
C ALA A 182 -27.50 36.62 9.97
N SER A 183 -28.75 36.73 9.54
CA SER A 183 -29.72 37.75 9.97
C SER A 183 -30.14 37.63 11.43
N HIS A 184 -29.91 36.49 12.11
CA HIS A 184 -30.40 36.27 13.47
C HIS A 184 -29.41 36.64 14.59
N ARG A 185 -28.25 37.25 14.29
CA ARG A 185 -27.18 37.47 15.28
C ARG A 185 -27.27 38.76 16.10
N LEU A 186 -28.34 39.55 15.98
CA LEU A 186 -28.43 40.85 16.64
C LEU A 186 -29.79 41.11 17.29
N GLU A 187 -30.26 40.26 18.20
CA GLU A 187 -31.14 40.73 19.30
C GLU A 187 -30.86 39.93 20.57
N LYS A 188 -30.19 40.56 21.54
CA LYS A 188 -30.23 40.17 22.96
C LYS A 188 -30.95 41.30 23.71
N PRO A 189 -32.00 41.02 24.51
CA PRO A 189 -32.56 42.03 25.39
C PRO A 189 -31.82 42.08 26.74
N PHE A 190 -31.75 43.30 27.30
CA PHE A 190 -31.59 43.56 28.73
C PHE A 190 -32.93 43.40 29.44
#